data_AF-A0A1W9PR86-F1
#
_entry.id   AF-A0A1W9PR86-F1
#
_cell.length_a   1.000
_cell.length_b   1.000
_cell.length_c   1.000
_cell.angle_alpha   90.00
_cell.angle_beta   90.00
_cell.angle_gamma   90.00
#
_symmetry.space_group_name_H-M   'P 1'
#
loop_
_entity.id
_entity.type
_entity.pdbx_description
1 polymer ?
#
loop_
_entity_poly.entity_id
_entity_poly.type
_entity_poly.pdbx_seq_one_letter_code
_entity_poly.pdbx_strand_id
1 'polypeptide(L)'
;MYRKRILLSITLLILMSCACQLIDIPIDTEQKTGETITEPIDVPFLNSAQPHAIVTLTFGAGTLQILPNPGNALISGTATYNVEDFKPEITIVDNAVTVKQGSITLDLVFHAEPNINEYVSI
;
A
#
# COMPACT_ATOMS: atom_id res chain seq x y z
N MET A 1 -29.38 41.99 34.85
CA MET A 1 -29.35 41.33 33.51
C MET A 1 -27.96 40.90 33.06
N TYR A 2 -26.88 41.59 33.45
CA TYR A 2 -25.50 41.27 33.03
C TYR A 2 -24.95 39.94 33.56
N ARG A 3 -25.30 39.54 34.80
CA ARG A 3 -24.85 38.27 35.40
C ARG A 3 -25.31 37.03 34.62
N LYS A 4 -26.53 37.04 34.07
CA LYS A 4 -27.06 35.97 33.21
C LYS A 4 -26.38 35.95 31.83
N ARG A 5 -26.03 37.12 31.30
CA ARG A 5 -25.30 37.25 30.02
C ARG A 5 -23.85 36.76 30.16
N ILE A 6 -23.19 37.06 31.27
CA ILE A 6 -21.83 36.58 31.58
C ILE A 6 -21.82 35.05 31.72
N LEU A 7 -22.79 34.48 32.44
CA LEU A 7 -22.93 33.01 32.55
C LEU A 7 -23.10 32.36 31.17
N LEU A 8 -23.95 32.94 30.32
CA LEU A 8 -24.20 32.42 28.98
C LEU A 8 -22.95 32.49 28.09
N SER A 9 -22.14 33.55 28.20
CA SER A 9 -20.86 33.68 27.50
C SER A 9 -19.82 32.65 27.96
N ILE A 10 -19.74 32.37 29.27
CA ILE A 10 -18.79 31.39 29.82
C ILE A 10 -19.17 29.98 29.37
N THR A 11 -20.46 29.62 29.38
CA THR A 11 -20.93 28.31 28.90
C THR A 11 -20.62 28.12 27.42
N LEU A 12 -20.80 29.16 26.59
CA LEU A 12 -20.49 29.09 25.16
C LEU A 12 -18.99 28.91 24.90
N LEU A 13 -18.13 29.55 25.71
CA LEU A 13 -16.67 29.43 25.61
C LEU A 13 -16.19 28.02 25.96
N ILE A 14 -16.75 27.40 27.00
CA ILE A 14 -16.41 26.03 27.40
C ILE A 14 -16.85 25.03 26.33
N LEU A 15 -18.03 25.21 25.72
CA LEU A 15 -18.53 24.30 24.69
C LEU A 15 -17.66 24.30 23.43
N MET A 16 -17.09 25.46 23.06
CA MET A 16 -16.14 25.58 21.95
C MET A 16 -14.78 24.93 22.25
N SER A 17 -14.35 24.85 23.52
CA SER A 17 -13.08 24.22 23.89
C SER A 17 -13.10 22.69 23.84
N CYS A 18 -14.29 22.06 23.80
CA CYS A 18 -14.42 20.59 23.80
C CYS A 18 -14.29 19.96 22.39
N ALA A 19 -14.43 20.75 21.32
CA ALA A 19 -14.42 20.24 19.94
C ALA A 19 -13.01 19.91 19.39
N CYS A 20 -11.94 20.34 20.08
CA CYS A 20 -10.55 20.15 19.63
C CYS A 20 -9.74 19.25 20.56
N GLN A 21 -10.35 18.21 21.13
CA GLN A 21 -9.57 17.06 21.57
C GLN A 21 -9.19 16.29 20.31
N LEU A 22 -8.06 16.69 19.72
CA LEU A 22 -7.36 15.93 18.68
C LEU A 22 -6.98 14.60 19.33
N ILE A 23 -7.83 13.59 19.15
CA ILE A 23 -7.44 12.21 19.36
C ILE A 23 -6.38 11.97 18.29
N ASP A 24 -5.11 12.00 18.68
CA ASP A 24 -4.06 11.38 17.89
C ASP A 24 -4.45 9.92 17.78
N ILE A 25 -4.98 9.53 16.63
CA ILE A 25 -5.22 8.13 16.32
C ILE A 25 -3.82 7.58 16.03
N PRO A 26 -3.25 6.71 16.89
CA PRO A 26 -2.02 6.03 16.54
C PRO A 26 -2.34 5.12 15.35
N ILE A 27 -2.03 5.59 14.15
CA ILE A 27 -2.02 4.74 12.97
C ILE A 27 -0.65 4.08 12.98
N ASP A 28 -0.55 2.91 13.61
CA ASP A 28 0.59 2.03 13.44
C ASP A 28 0.55 1.47 12.02
N THR A 29 1.06 2.25 11.06
CA THR A 29 1.39 1.69 9.76
C THR A 29 2.65 0.85 9.97
N GLU A 30 2.49 -0.47 10.08
CA GLU A 30 3.64 -1.37 10.00
C GLU A 30 4.47 -1.00 8.77
N GLN A 31 5.75 -0.67 8.96
CA GLN A 31 6.63 -0.33 7.86
C GLN A 31 6.84 -1.58 7.00
N LYS A 32 6.08 -1.71 5.90
CA LYS A 32 6.17 -2.83 4.95
C LYS A 32 7.35 -2.72 3.97
N THR A 33 8.14 -1.64 4.04
CA THR A 33 9.32 -1.43 3.19
C THR A 33 10.59 -1.94 3.88
N GLY A 34 11.35 -2.79 3.19
CA GLY A 34 12.64 -3.31 3.61
C GLY A 34 13.78 -2.89 2.66
N GLU A 35 14.81 -3.72 2.58
CA GLU A 35 15.92 -3.53 1.64
C GLU A 35 15.44 -3.61 0.19
N THR A 36 16.10 -2.86 -0.70
CA THR A 36 15.82 -2.95 -2.13
C THR A 36 16.41 -4.23 -2.71
N ILE A 37 15.56 -5.07 -3.26
CA ILE A 37 15.89 -6.33 -3.91
C ILE A 37 15.80 -6.12 -5.43
N THR A 38 16.74 -6.72 -6.17
CA THR A 38 16.66 -6.80 -7.64
C THR A 38 16.74 -8.26 -8.05
N GLU A 39 15.70 -8.74 -8.73
CA GLU A 39 15.60 -10.11 -9.22
C GLU A 39 15.53 -10.14 -10.76
N PRO A 40 16.17 -11.13 -11.41
CA PRO A 40 16.03 -11.32 -12.85
C PRO A 40 14.66 -11.89 -13.19
N ILE A 41 14.09 -11.43 -14.31
CA ILE A 41 12.94 -12.03 -14.98
C ILE A 41 13.46 -12.67 -16.26
N ASP A 42 13.30 -13.98 -16.39
CA ASP A 42 13.66 -14.72 -17.60
C ASP A 42 12.54 -15.70 -17.95
N VAL A 43 11.91 -15.48 -19.10
CA VAL A 43 10.85 -16.34 -19.63
C VAL A 43 11.32 -16.87 -20.99
N PRO A 44 11.55 -18.18 -21.13
CA PRO A 44 12.00 -18.76 -22.40
C PRO A 44 10.90 -18.67 -23.46
N PHE A 45 11.25 -18.96 -24.71
CA PHE A 45 10.25 -19.12 -25.77
C PHE A 45 9.25 -20.22 -25.41
N LEU A 46 7.97 -19.95 -25.70
CA LEU A 46 6.91 -20.92 -25.46
C LEU A 46 6.98 -22.02 -26.52
N ASN A 47 6.83 -23.27 -26.09
CA ASN A 47 6.71 -24.41 -26.98
C ASN A 47 5.27 -24.54 -27.49
N SER A 48 4.84 -23.57 -28.30
CA SER A 48 3.49 -23.46 -28.87
C SER A 48 3.54 -23.62 -30.38
N ALA A 49 2.51 -24.23 -30.96
CA ALA A 49 2.36 -24.32 -32.41
C ALA A 49 2.03 -22.96 -33.07
N GLN A 50 1.75 -21.94 -32.27
CA GLN A 50 1.41 -20.61 -32.76
C GLN A 50 2.68 -19.77 -33.02
N PRO A 51 2.67 -18.94 -34.08
CA PRO A 51 3.86 -18.17 -34.48
C PRO A 51 4.12 -16.91 -33.64
N HIS A 52 3.22 -16.57 -32.72
CA HIS A 52 3.30 -15.40 -31.84
C HIS A 52 2.93 -15.83 -30.43
N ALA A 53 3.38 -15.08 -29.41
CA ALA A 53 2.96 -15.26 -28.02
C ALA A 53 2.15 -14.04 -27.55
N ILE A 54 1.24 -14.25 -26.61
CA ILE A 54 0.47 -13.17 -25.97
C ILE A 54 1.16 -12.81 -24.65
N VAL A 55 1.67 -11.59 -24.51
CA VAL A 55 2.30 -11.12 -23.28
C VAL A 55 1.45 -10.07 -22.61
N THR A 56 1.05 -10.33 -21.36
CA THR A 56 0.31 -9.39 -20.51
C THR A 56 1.20 -8.93 -19.36
N LEU A 57 1.39 -7.62 -19.23
CA LEU A 57 2.13 -7.00 -18.13
C LEU A 57 1.13 -6.27 -17.23
N THR A 58 1.02 -6.66 -15.97
CA THR A 58 0.19 -5.98 -14.98
C THR A 58 1.11 -5.27 -13.99
N PHE A 59 1.12 -3.94 -14.04
CA PHE A 59 2.01 -3.10 -13.25
C PHE A 59 1.18 -2.01 -12.56
N GLY A 60 1.31 -1.89 -11.25
CA GLY A 60 0.51 -0.98 -10.43
C GLY A 60 1.18 0.37 -10.24
N ALA A 61 2.41 0.38 -9.72
CA ALA A 61 3.10 1.60 -9.33
C ALA A 61 4.62 1.47 -9.48
N GLY A 62 5.28 2.59 -9.80
CA GLY A 62 6.72 2.66 -10.06
C GLY A 62 7.03 2.98 -11.51
N THR A 63 8.12 2.43 -12.03
CA THR A 63 8.58 2.65 -13.41
C THR A 63 8.62 1.33 -14.17
N LEU A 64 7.97 1.29 -15.34
CA LEU A 64 8.03 0.18 -16.28
C LEU A 64 8.74 0.62 -17.56
N GLN A 65 9.84 -0.07 -17.90
CA GLN A 65 10.57 0.15 -19.14
C GLN A 65 10.54 -1.13 -19.99
N ILE A 66 10.10 -1.00 -21.24
CA ILE A 66 10.01 -2.11 -22.19
C ILE A 66 10.94 -1.80 -23.36
N LEU A 67 11.79 -2.76 -23.69
CA LEU A 67 12.72 -2.70 -24.81
C LEU A 67 12.61 -3.99 -25.64
N PRO A 68 12.95 -3.95 -26.94
CA PRO A 68 13.11 -5.16 -27.71
C PRO A 68 14.14 -6.08 -27.06
N ASN A 69 13.85 -7.37 -26.98
CA ASN A 69 14.80 -8.35 -26.47
C ASN A 69 15.64 -8.92 -27.64
N PRO A 70 16.94 -8.63 -27.73
CA PRO A 70 17.81 -9.21 -28.75
C PRO A 70 18.25 -10.65 -28.40
N GLY A 71 17.94 -11.15 -27.20
CA GLY A 71 18.35 -12.45 -26.71
C GLY A 71 17.47 -13.62 -27.15
N ASN A 72 17.76 -14.81 -26.60
CA ASN A 72 17.09 -16.08 -26.91
C ASN A 72 15.94 -16.42 -25.93
N ALA A 73 15.28 -15.39 -25.39
CA ALA A 73 14.17 -15.54 -24.45
C ALA A 73 12.99 -14.68 -24.91
N LEU A 74 11.76 -15.08 -24.55
CA LEU A 74 10.57 -14.30 -24.85
C LEU A 74 10.55 -12.99 -24.04
N ILE A 75 10.90 -13.08 -22.74
CA ILE A 75 11.02 -11.93 -21.85
C ILE A 75 12.34 -12.06 -21.10
N SER A 76 13.15 -11.01 -21.09
CA SER A 76 14.34 -10.92 -20.27
C SER A 76 14.46 -9.52 -19.69
N GLY A 77 14.76 -9.42 -18.40
CA GLY A 77 14.89 -8.15 -17.71
C GLY A 77 15.09 -8.32 -16.20
N THR A 78 14.83 -7.26 -15.45
CA THR A 78 14.93 -7.27 -13.98
C THR A 78 13.73 -6.58 -13.36
N ALA A 79 13.32 -7.05 -12.19
CA ALA A 79 12.39 -6.35 -11.32
C ALA A 79 13.15 -5.86 -10.07
N THR A 80 12.93 -4.60 -9.71
CA THR A 80 13.51 -3.99 -8.52
C THR A 80 12.39 -3.51 -7.62
N TYR A 81 12.39 -3.95 -6.37
CA TYR A 81 11.34 -3.65 -5.39
C TYR A 81 11.90 -3.66 -3.97
N ASN A 82 11.26 -2.93 -3.06
CA ASN A 82 11.63 -2.87 -1.64
C ASN A 82 10.48 -3.28 -0.70
N VAL A 83 9.38 -3.77 -1.28
CA VAL A 83 8.24 -4.35 -0.56
C VAL A 83 8.13 -5.79 -1.02
N GLU A 84 8.21 -6.75 -0.10
CA GLU A 84 8.24 -8.18 -0.43
C GLU A 84 7.01 -8.60 -1.25
N ASP A 85 5.82 -8.08 -0.89
CA ASP A 85 4.56 -8.31 -1.60
C ASP A 85 4.56 -7.81 -3.05
N PHE A 86 5.51 -6.96 -3.46
CA PHE A 86 5.64 -6.50 -4.85
C PHE A 86 6.46 -7.43 -5.73
N LYS A 87 6.95 -8.55 -5.19
CA LYS A 87 7.61 -9.58 -5.98
C LYS A 87 6.74 -9.94 -7.20
N PRO A 88 7.30 -9.95 -8.41
CA PRO A 88 6.54 -10.26 -9.61
C PRO A 88 6.16 -11.74 -9.66
N GLU A 89 4.91 -11.99 -10.03
CA GLU A 89 4.38 -13.31 -10.30
C GLU A 89 4.34 -13.54 -11.81
N ILE A 90 4.88 -14.67 -12.26
CA ILE A 90 4.90 -15.06 -13.67
C ILE A 90 4.02 -16.28 -13.85
N THR A 91 3.01 -16.15 -14.71
CA THR A 91 2.10 -17.25 -15.06
C THR A 91 2.16 -17.50 -16.56
N ILE A 92 2.31 -18.78 -16.94
CA ILE A 92 2.34 -19.20 -18.33
C ILE A 92 1.19 -20.19 -18.55
N VAL A 93 0.29 -19.88 -19.48
CA VAL A 93 -0.83 -20.74 -19.87
C VAL A 93 -0.86 -20.80 -21.39
N ASP A 94 -0.66 -22.01 -21.93
CA ASP A 94 -0.56 -22.29 -23.37
C ASP A 94 0.43 -21.37 -24.09
N ASN A 95 -0.10 -20.35 -24.76
CA ASN A 95 0.62 -19.39 -25.59
C ASN A 95 0.63 -17.97 -24.99
N ALA A 96 0.15 -17.83 -23.75
CA ALA A 96 0.06 -16.57 -23.03
C ALA A 96 0.99 -16.55 -21.82
N VAL A 97 1.72 -15.45 -21.66
CA VAL A 97 2.52 -15.14 -20.49
C VAL A 97 1.93 -13.93 -19.80
N THR A 98 1.71 -14.03 -18.50
CA THR A 98 1.35 -12.90 -17.64
C THR A 98 2.48 -12.65 -16.66
N VAL A 99 3.01 -11.43 -16.66
CA VAL A 99 3.91 -10.94 -15.60
C VAL A 99 3.14 -9.90 -14.81
N LYS A 100 2.90 -10.17 -13.54
CA LYS A 100 2.09 -9.33 -12.67
C LYS A 100 2.90 -8.89 -11.46
N GLN A 101 2.92 -7.60 -11.19
CA GLN A 101 3.40 -7.09 -9.91
C GLN A 101 2.51 -7.63 -8.79
N GLY A 102 3.12 -8.21 -7.76
CA GLY A 102 2.39 -8.62 -6.56
C GLY A 102 1.69 -7.43 -5.88
N SER A 103 0.68 -7.71 -5.07
CA SER A 103 -0.16 -6.71 -4.44
C SER A 103 -0.01 -6.70 -2.93
N ILE A 104 0.18 -5.52 -2.36
CA ILE A 104 0.15 -5.32 -0.91
C ILE A 104 -1.29 -5.34 -0.40
N THR A 105 -1.52 -6.07 0.69
CA THR A 105 -2.77 -5.96 1.46
C THR A 105 -2.51 -5.03 2.64
N LEU A 106 -3.24 -3.91 2.71
CA LEU A 106 -3.16 -2.99 3.84
C LEU A 106 -4.08 -3.51 4.95
N ASP A 107 -3.49 -4.02 6.04
CA ASP A 107 -4.24 -4.33 7.25
C ASP A 107 -4.35 -3.06 8.09
N LEU A 108 -5.49 -2.38 7.99
CA LEU A 108 -5.77 -1.17 8.75
C LEU A 108 -6.37 -1.57 10.10
N VAL A 109 -5.50 -1.88 11.07
CA VAL A 109 -5.93 -2.17 12.43
C VAL A 109 -6.13 -0.85 13.19
N PHE A 110 -7.38 -0.51 13.48
CA PHE A 110 -7.71 0.61 14.37
C PHE A 110 -7.49 0.20 15.82
N HIS A 111 -6.37 0.58 16.41
CA HIS A 111 -6.16 0.49 17.85
C HIS A 111 -6.79 1.72 18.53
N ALA A 112 -7.98 1.55 19.09
CA ALA A 112 -8.50 2.49 20.08
C ALA A 112 -7.89 2.12 21.43
N GLU A 113 -6.80 2.80 21.83
CA GLU A 113 -6.33 2.69 23.20
C GLU A 113 -7.33 3.40 24.14
N PRO A 114 -7.96 2.70 25.10
CA PRO A 114 -8.76 3.36 26.11
C PRO A 114 -7.81 4.13 27.03
N ASN A 115 -7.88 5.46 27.00
CA ASN A 115 -7.18 6.31 27.96
C ASN A 115 -7.79 6.13 29.34
N ILE A 116 -7.35 5.11 30.07
CA ILE A 116 -7.70 4.83 31.46
C ILE A 116 -6.83 5.64 32.42
N ASN A 117 -6.82 6.96 32.24
CA ASN A 117 -6.46 7.91 33.30
C ASN A 117 -7.69 8.76 33.63
N GLU A 118 -8.81 8.08 33.90
CA GLU A 118 -9.93 8.70 34.61
C GLU A 118 -9.62 8.64 36.12
N TYR A 119 -9.51 9.81 36.71
CA TYR A 119 -9.34 10.06 38.13
C TYR A 119 -10.23 9.15 38.99
N VAL A 120 -9.65 8.16 39.67
CA VAL A 120 -10.27 7.56 40.85
C VAL A 120 -9.84 8.38 42.06
N SER A 121 -10.60 9.44 42.33
CA SER A 121 -10.67 10.06 43.65
C SER A 121 -12.05 9.78 44.22
N ILE A 122 -12.15 8.75 45.06
CA ILE A 122 -13.21 8.61 46.07
C ILE A 122 -12.54 8.77 47.42
#